data_AF-W2G9C8-F1
#
_entry.id   AF-W2G9C8-F1
#
_cell.length_a   1.000
_cell.length_b   1.000
_cell.length_c   1.000
_cell.angle_alpha   90.00
_cell.angle_beta   90.00
_cell.angle_gamma   90.00
#
_symmetry.space_group_name_H-M   'P 1'
#
loop_
_entity.id
_entity.type
_entity.pdbx_description
1 polymer ?
#
loop_
_entity_poly.entity_id
_entity_poly.type
_entity_poly.pdbx_seq_one_letter_code
_entity_poly.pdbx_strand_id
1 'polypeptide(L)'
;ALMPVYRNATRWSSIFSMIDRYFRIYSKLDRIDDQLVDFIPTPRENVRLKALYEDLKNLESVNKKLQTSTVSLLDVRALFDHVIKHYPGTELYLSPTASLVKFPDFENGVVKLMAGKENTLTRGERAAVVKLLHTSETVATELQEEGEDAHQSFAEVALSQEEVTSSRENLKWIPPTSNDVERLFSRAGIVFSRLRRSLNPMTLETILFLQFNRSLWDASAVAEAIELGKKRTRPREEENAD
;
A
#
# COMPACT_ATOMS: atom_id res chain seq x y z
N ALA A 1 5.96 -26.33 -14.54
CA ALA A 1 4.68 -27.03 -14.37
C ALA A 1 3.53 -26.14 -14.82
N LEU A 2 2.63 -26.62 -15.71
CA LEU A 2 1.48 -25.86 -16.19
C LEU A 2 0.32 -25.87 -15.16
N MET A 3 0.54 -25.39 -13.94
CA MET A 3 -0.51 -25.36 -12.91
C MET A 3 -1.60 -24.32 -13.20
N PRO A 4 -2.90 -24.65 -13.12
CA PRO A 4 -3.98 -23.71 -13.36
C PRO A 4 -3.94 -22.52 -12.37
N VAL A 5 -4.20 -21.33 -12.89
CA VAL A 5 -4.40 -20.11 -12.07
C VAL A 5 -5.89 -19.87 -11.98
N TYR A 6 -6.46 -20.13 -10.81
CA TYR A 6 -7.88 -19.98 -10.59
C TYR A 6 -8.25 -18.53 -10.29
N ARG A 7 -9.41 -18.12 -10.80
CA ARG A 7 -10.08 -16.90 -10.36
C ARG A 7 -10.39 -17.04 -8.87
N ASN A 8 -9.79 -16.19 -8.04
CA ASN A 8 -10.11 -16.08 -6.64
C ASN A 8 -11.01 -14.85 -6.46
N ALA A 9 -12.27 -15.06 -6.04
CA ALA A 9 -13.30 -14.02 -6.03
C ALA A 9 -12.91 -12.78 -5.21
N THR A 10 -12.04 -12.95 -4.21
CA THR A 10 -11.58 -11.90 -3.30
C THR A 10 -10.38 -11.09 -3.81
N ARG A 11 -9.73 -11.47 -4.92
CA ARG A 11 -8.49 -10.80 -5.37
C ARG A 11 -8.49 -10.56 -6.87
N TRP A 12 -8.63 -9.30 -7.28
CA TRP A 12 -8.59 -8.85 -8.67
C TRP A 12 -7.33 -9.30 -9.42
N SER A 13 -6.17 -9.34 -8.75
CA SER A 13 -4.90 -9.80 -9.32
C SER A 13 -4.93 -11.25 -9.82
N SER A 14 -5.86 -12.08 -9.34
CA SER A 14 -6.06 -13.44 -9.84
C SER A 14 -6.64 -13.47 -11.26
N ILE A 15 -7.56 -12.54 -11.59
CA ILE A 15 -8.14 -12.41 -12.93
C ILE A 15 -7.05 -11.95 -13.91
N PHE A 16 -6.28 -10.93 -13.54
CA PHE A 16 -5.14 -10.49 -14.32
C PHE A 16 -4.15 -11.64 -14.57
N SER A 17 -3.74 -12.36 -13.53
CA SER A 17 -2.78 -13.48 -13.65
C SER A 17 -3.30 -14.63 -14.52
N MET A 18 -4.60 -14.91 -14.48
CA MET A 18 -5.24 -15.91 -15.33
C MET A 18 -5.18 -15.52 -16.81
N ILE A 19 -5.52 -14.27 -17.13
CA ILE A 19 -5.54 -13.76 -18.51
C ILE A 19 -4.10 -13.58 -19.04
N ASP A 20 -3.18 -13.09 -18.21
CA ASP A 20 -1.75 -13.01 -18.51
C ASP A 20 -1.21 -14.38 -18.92
N ARG A 21 -1.53 -15.40 -18.12
CA ARG A 21 -1.15 -16.77 -18.41
C ARG A 21 -1.80 -17.29 -19.69
N TYR A 22 -3.07 -17.02 -19.91
CA TYR A 22 -3.76 -17.40 -21.15
C TYR A 22 -3.00 -16.87 -22.38
N PHE A 23 -2.66 -15.59 -22.42
CA PHE A 23 -1.91 -15.02 -23.56
C PHE A 23 -0.48 -15.56 -23.69
N ARG A 24 0.18 -15.95 -22.59
CA ARG A 24 1.50 -16.63 -22.64
C ARG A 24 1.44 -18.02 -23.27
N ILE A 25 0.33 -18.73 -23.11
CA ILE A 25 0.16 -20.09 -23.67
C ILE A 25 -0.59 -20.09 -25.00
N TYR A 26 -1.31 -19.02 -25.33
CA TYR A 26 -2.18 -18.93 -26.51
C TYR A 26 -1.45 -19.26 -27.83
N SER A 27 -0.19 -18.86 -27.98
CA SER A 27 0.63 -19.17 -29.17
C SER A 27 1.03 -20.65 -29.27
N LYS A 28 0.87 -21.43 -28.19
CA LYS A 28 1.25 -22.85 -28.09
C LYS A 28 0.06 -23.78 -28.12
N LEU A 29 -1.17 -23.26 -28.13
CA LEU A 29 -2.39 -24.08 -28.18
C LEU A 29 -2.58 -24.61 -29.61
N ASP A 30 -2.78 -25.91 -29.73
CA ASP A 30 -3.23 -26.50 -30.99
C ASP A 30 -4.71 -26.16 -31.19
N ARG A 31 -5.02 -25.49 -32.30
CA ARG A 31 -6.38 -25.05 -32.63
C ARG A 31 -7.19 -26.11 -33.36
N ILE A 32 -6.55 -27.22 -33.70
CA ILE A 32 -7.14 -28.34 -34.46
C ILE A 32 -7.42 -29.52 -33.51
N ASP A 33 -6.94 -29.47 -32.26
CA ASP A 33 -7.27 -30.47 -31.25
C ASP A 33 -8.76 -30.39 -30.87
N ASP A 34 -9.52 -31.41 -31.31
CA ASP A 34 -10.96 -31.56 -31.07
C ASP A 34 -11.31 -31.56 -29.57
N GLN A 35 -10.39 -31.92 -28.67
CA GLN A 35 -10.63 -31.88 -27.23
C GLN A 35 -10.51 -30.46 -26.64
N LEU A 36 -9.88 -29.54 -27.37
CA LEU A 36 -9.55 -28.20 -26.91
C LEU A 36 -10.31 -27.10 -27.66
N VAL A 37 -10.76 -27.38 -28.88
CA VAL A 37 -11.37 -26.40 -29.79
C VAL A 37 -12.55 -25.64 -29.16
N ASP A 38 -13.40 -26.34 -28.39
CA ASP A 38 -14.57 -25.76 -27.73
C ASP A 38 -14.22 -24.86 -26.53
N PHE A 39 -12.99 -24.98 -26.00
CA PHE A 39 -12.51 -24.19 -24.86
C PHE A 39 -11.66 -22.99 -25.27
N ILE A 40 -11.22 -22.92 -26.53
CA ILE A 40 -10.45 -21.79 -27.05
C ILE A 40 -11.43 -20.67 -27.45
N PRO A 41 -11.30 -19.46 -26.88
CA PRO A 41 -12.12 -18.33 -27.30
C PRO A 41 -12.03 -18.10 -28.81
N THR A 42 -13.15 -17.72 -29.43
CA THR A 42 -13.18 -17.39 -30.86
C THR A 42 -12.21 -16.24 -31.18
N PRO A 43 -11.78 -16.07 -32.43
CA PRO A 43 -10.89 -14.96 -32.81
C PRO A 43 -11.43 -13.58 -32.39
N ARG A 44 -12.75 -13.37 -32.48
CA ARG A 44 -13.40 -12.11 -32.06
C ARG A 44 -13.37 -11.92 -30.55
N GLU A 45 -13.62 -12.97 -29.78
CA GLU A 45 -13.52 -12.92 -28.32
C GLU A 45 -12.08 -12.68 -27.88
N ASN A 46 -11.11 -13.26 -28.58
CA ASN A 46 -9.69 -13.03 -28.32
C ASN A 46 -9.26 -11.58 -28.51
N VAL A 47 -9.77 -10.90 -29.54
CA VAL A 47 -9.52 -9.46 -29.73
C VAL A 47 -10.09 -8.65 -28.57
N ARG A 48 -11.32 -8.95 -28.12
CA ARG A 48 -11.95 -8.29 -26.97
C ARG A 48 -11.19 -8.57 -25.68
N LEU A 49 -10.79 -9.82 -25.46
CA LEU A 49 -10.03 -10.24 -24.29
C LEU A 49 -8.65 -9.57 -24.26
N LYS A 50 -8.03 -9.35 -25.42
CA LYS A 50 -6.75 -8.65 -25.51
C LYS A 50 -6.88 -7.18 -25.13
N ALA A 51 -7.92 -6.49 -25.59
CA ALA A 51 -8.20 -5.13 -25.16
C ALA A 51 -8.41 -5.03 -23.63
N LEU A 52 -9.26 -5.91 -23.08
CA LEU A 52 -9.49 -5.99 -21.63
C LEU A 52 -8.20 -6.29 -20.86
N TYR A 53 -7.33 -7.15 -21.39
CA TYR A 53 -6.07 -7.48 -20.76
C TYR A 53 -5.13 -6.28 -20.64
N GLU A 54 -5.05 -5.41 -21.66
CA GLU A 54 -4.26 -4.19 -21.57
C GLU A 54 -4.83 -3.22 -20.52
N ASP A 55 -6.16 -3.10 -20.41
CA ASP A 55 -6.78 -2.30 -19.35
C ASP A 55 -6.48 -2.87 -17.95
N LEU A 56 -6.58 -4.19 -17.79
CA LEU A 56 -6.23 -4.86 -16.55
C LEU A 56 -4.76 -4.69 -16.19
N LYS A 57 -3.86 -4.61 -17.18
CA LYS A 57 -2.43 -4.37 -16.97
C LYS A 57 -2.18 -2.98 -16.38
N ASN A 58 -2.87 -1.96 -16.88
CA ASN A 58 -2.80 -0.60 -16.32
C ASN A 58 -3.28 -0.59 -14.87
N LEU A 59 -4.45 -1.15 -14.59
CA LEU A 59 -5.02 -1.19 -13.23
C LEU A 59 -4.17 -2.03 -12.27
N GLU A 60 -3.62 -3.16 -12.72
CA GLU A 60 -2.74 -4.00 -11.90
C GLU A 60 -1.44 -3.26 -11.57
N SER A 61 -0.91 -2.43 -12.48
CA SER A 61 0.28 -1.62 -12.21
C SER A 61 0.03 -0.62 -11.06
N VAL A 62 -1.12 0.04 -11.05
CA VAL A 62 -1.53 0.97 -9.99
C VAL A 62 -1.72 0.21 -8.68
N ASN A 63 -2.45 -0.90 -8.71
CA ASN A 63 -2.70 -1.74 -7.53
C ASN A 63 -1.38 -2.22 -6.88
N LYS A 64 -0.41 -2.69 -7.69
CA LYS A 64 0.91 -3.07 -7.18
C LYS A 64 1.66 -1.89 -6.58
N LYS A 65 1.63 -0.73 -7.23
CA LYS A 65 2.28 0.48 -6.71
C LYS A 65 1.68 0.87 -5.35
N LEU A 66 0.35 0.91 -5.23
CA LEU A 66 -0.36 1.20 -3.97
C LEU A 66 0.02 0.25 -2.84
N GLN A 67 0.35 -1.01 -3.14
CA GLN A 67 0.76 -2.02 -2.16
C GLN A 67 2.21 -1.88 -1.66
N THR A 68 3.01 -0.99 -2.27
CA THR A 68 4.37 -0.69 -1.81
C THR A 68 4.36 0.20 -0.57
N SER A 69 5.37 0.07 0.28
CA SER A 69 5.47 0.81 1.56
C SER A 69 5.94 2.27 1.41
N THR A 70 6.18 2.74 0.18
CA THR A 70 6.81 4.04 -0.10
C THR A 70 5.88 5.07 -0.72
N VAL A 71 4.60 4.72 -0.92
CA VAL A 71 3.61 5.61 -1.53
C VAL A 71 3.10 6.60 -0.49
N SER A 72 3.03 7.88 -0.85
CA SER A 72 2.44 8.94 -0.04
C SER A 72 0.98 9.22 -0.43
N LEU A 73 0.26 10.02 0.36
CA LEU A 73 -1.13 10.37 0.06
C LEU A 73 -1.25 11.18 -1.25
N LEU A 74 -0.25 12.02 -1.53
CA LEU A 74 -0.13 12.74 -2.80
C LEU A 74 -0.01 11.76 -3.97
N ASP A 75 0.89 10.78 -3.87
CA ASP A 75 1.10 9.75 -4.90
C ASP A 75 -0.18 8.92 -5.16
N VAL A 76 -0.90 8.54 -4.10
CA VAL A 76 -2.19 7.83 -4.23
C VAL A 76 -3.19 8.69 -4.99
N ARG A 77 -3.25 10.00 -4.70
CA ARG A 77 -4.14 10.92 -5.38
C ARG A 77 -3.79 11.04 -6.87
N ALA A 78 -2.50 11.20 -7.19
CA ALA A 78 -1.99 11.22 -8.56
C ALA A 78 -2.41 9.98 -9.35
N LEU A 79 -2.21 8.80 -8.75
CA LEU A 79 -2.54 7.51 -9.35
C LEU A 79 -4.05 7.39 -9.61
N PHE A 80 -4.88 7.76 -8.63
CA PHE A 80 -6.33 7.70 -8.79
C PHE A 80 -6.86 8.71 -9.81
N ASP A 81 -6.34 9.93 -9.85
CA ASP A 81 -6.74 10.92 -10.84
C ASP A 81 -6.35 10.48 -12.26
N HIS A 82 -5.18 9.86 -12.40
CA HIS A 82 -4.77 9.24 -13.66
C HIS A 82 -5.69 8.07 -14.07
N VAL A 83 -6.09 7.22 -13.12
CA VAL A 83 -7.09 6.15 -13.37
C VAL A 83 -8.43 6.74 -13.80
N ILE A 84 -8.95 7.77 -13.11
CA ILE A 84 -10.23 8.42 -13.45
C ILE A 84 -10.17 9.02 -14.86
N LYS A 85 -9.06 9.66 -15.24
CA LYS A 85 -8.86 10.22 -16.57
C LYS A 85 -8.97 9.18 -17.67
N HIS A 86 -8.42 7.98 -17.45
CA HIS A 86 -8.45 6.89 -18.43
C HIS A 86 -9.71 6.02 -18.34
N TYR A 87 -10.32 5.94 -17.16
CA TYR A 87 -11.49 5.11 -16.85
C TYR A 87 -12.54 5.94 -16.09
N PRO A 88 -13.29 6.85 -16.76
CA PRO A 88 -14.18 7.80 -16.08
C PRO A 88 -15.22 7.15 -15.15
N GLY A 89 -15.64 5.91 -15.45
CA GLY A 89 -16.57 5.15 -14.60
C GLY A 89 -16.06 4.85 -13.18
N THR A 90 -14.75 4.98 -12.91
CA THR A 90 -14.18 4.76 -11.57
C THR A 90 -14.29 5.98 -10.65
N GLU A 91 -14.70 7.14 -11.17
CA GLU A 91 -14.81 8.39 -10.40
C GLU A 91 -15.70 8.24 -9.16
N LEU A 92 -16.79 7.48 -9.28
CA LEU A 92 -17.73 7.22 -8.18
C LEU A 92 -17.07 6.62 -6.94
N TYR A 93 -15.93 5.95 -7.10
CA TYR A 93 -15.21 5.26 -6.03
C TYR A 93 -13.87 5.91 -5.69
N LEU A 94 -13.20 6.49 -6.69
CA LEU A 94 -11.84 7.00 -6.54
C LEU A 94 -11.78 8.52 -6.38
N SER A 95 -12.88 9.25 -6.62
CA SER A 95 -12.91 10.70 -6.47
C SER A 95 -12.56 11.13 -5.04
N PRO A 96 -11.90 12.29 -4.84
CA PRO A 96 -11.59 12.80 -3.51
C PRO A 96 -12.83 13.09 -2.65
N THR A 97 -14.02 13.19 -3.27
CA THR A 97 -15.31 13.38 -2.60
C THR A 97 -16.23 12.17 -2.75
N ALA A 98 -15.70 11.00 -3.11
CA ALA A 98 -16.49 9.78 -3.20
C ALA A 98 -17.11 9.44 -1.83
N SER A 99 -18.30 8.83 -1.82
CA SER A 99 -19.03 8.50 -0.58
C SER A 99 -18.30 7.52 0.34
N LEU A 100 -17.27 6.84 -0.18
CA LEU A 100 -16.39 5.95 0.57
C LEU A 100 -15.38 6.72 1.44
N VAL A 101 -15.02 7.94 1.04
CA VAL A 101 -14.05 8.79 1.73
C VAL A 101 -14.67 9.31 3.02
N LYS A 102 -14.04 8.98 4.17
CA LYS A 102 -14.60 9.30 5.50
C LYS A 102 -14.33 10.75 5.90
N PHE A 103 -13.15 11.26 5.56
CA PHE A 103 -12.71 12.60 5.96
C PHE A 103 -12.16 13.37 4.75
N PRO A 104 -13.01 13.73 3.77
CA PRO A 104 -12.56 14.33 2.50
C PRO A 104 -11.78 15.63 2.70
N ASP A 105 -12.22 16.50 3.62
CA ASP A 105 -11.51 17.76 3.93
C ASP A 105 -10.12 17.53 4.52
N PHE A 106 -9.93 16.47 5.31
CA PHE A 106 -8.63 16.13 5.86
C PHE A 106 -7.69 15.55 4.79
N GLU A 107 -8.17 14.56 4.04
CA GLU A 107 -7.37 13.91 2.99
C GLU A 107 -6.95 14.92 1.90
N ASN A 108 -7.90 15.73 1.41
CA ASN A 108 -7.61 16.79 0.43
C ASN A 108 -6.67 17.85 1.00
N GLY A 109 -6.85 18.20 2.28
CA GLY A 109 -5.95 19.11 2.98
C GLY A 109 -4.52 18.60 3.00
N VAL A 110 -4.30 17.34 3.40
CA VAL A 110 -2.96 16.71 3.44
C VAL A 110 -2.34 16.66 2.05
N VAL A 111 -3.08 16.25 1.02
CA VAL A 111 -2.58 16.25 -0.36
C VAL A 111 -2.13 17.64 -0.79
N LYS A 112 -2.93 18.68 -0.52
CA LYS A 112 -2.59 20.07 -0.87
C LYS A 112 -1.39 20.60 -0.08
N LEU A 113 -1.23 20.19 1.18
CA LEU A 113 -0.02 20.50 1.96
C LEU A 113 1.23 19.87 1.34
N MET A 114 1.16 18.58 1.00
CA MET A 114 2.28 17.86 0.37
C MET A 114 2.66 18.44 -1.00
N ALA A 115 1.67 18.90 -1.77
CA ALA A 115 1.88 19.56 -3.07
C ALA A 115 2.35 21.02 -2.96
N GLY A 116 2.52 21.58 -1.75
CA GLY A 116 2.89 22.98 -1.54
C GLY A 116 1.80 24.00 -1.90
N LYS A 117 0.54 23.56 -2.05
CA LYS A 117 -0.61 24.38 -2.48
C LYS A 117 -1.46 24.87 -1.30
N GLU A 118 -0.82 25.28 -0.20
CA GLU A 118 -1.47 25.75 1.04
C GLU A 118 -2.47 26.90 0.80
N ASN A 119 -2.20 27.74 -0.18
CA ASN A 119 -3.05 28.89 -0.55
C ASN A 119 -4.39 28.46 -1.17
N THR A 120 -4.50 27.21 -1.63
CA THR A 120 -5.71 26.65 -2.25
C THR A 120 -6.59 25.88 -1.26
N LEU A 121 -6.19 25.84 0.02
CA LEU A 121 -6.96 25.18 1.08
C LEU A 121 -8.29 25.90 1.30
N THR A 122 -9.39 25.14 1.26
CA THR A 122 -10.71 25.64 1.67
C THR A 122 -10.74 25.87 3.17
N ARG A 123 -11.78 26.57 3.66
CA ARG A 123 -11.97 26.79 5.11
C ARG A 123 -12.13 25.46 5.87
N GLY A 124 -12.82 24.47 5.29
CA GLY A 124 -13.02 23.15 5.88
C GLY A 124 -11.71 22.36 5.96
N GLU A 125 -10.96 22.32 4.85
CA GLU A 125 -9.65 21.65 4.79
C GLU A 125 -8.67 22.27 5.77
N ARG A 126 -8.58 23.61 5.81
CA ARG A 126 -7.69 24.34 6.73
C ARG A 126 -8.02 24.05 8.20
N ALA A 127 -9.30 23.92 8.55
CA ALA A 127 -9.70 23.55 9.89
C ALA A 127 -9.30 22.10 10.23
N ALA A 128 -9.40 21.19 9.25
CA ALA A 128 -9.04 19.78 9.42
C ALA A 128 -7.52 19.56 9.58
N VAL A 129 -6.69 20.31 8.85
CA VAL A 129 -5.22 20.15 8.89
C VAL A 129 -4.51 21.17 9.78
N VAL A 130 -5.24 21.92 10.61
CA VAL A 130 -4.67 23.03 11.40
C VAL A 130 -3.47 22.61 12.26
N LYS A 131 -3.49 21.38 12.80
CA LYS A 131 -2.41 20.83 13.62
C LYS A 131 -1.17 20.40 12.81
N LEU A 132 -1.32 20.21 11.51
CA LEU A 132 -0.26 19.83 10.57
C LEU A 132 0.39 21.05 9.90
N LEU A 133 -0.12 22.26 10.16
CA LEU A 133 0.44 23.52 9.63
C LEU A 133 1.64 24.04 10.44
N HIS A 134 2.09 23.29 11.45
CA HIS A 134 3.18 23.74 12.31
C HIS A 134 4.52 23.60 11.58
N THR A 135 5.20 24.73 11.43
CA THR A 135 6.42 24.88 10.66
C THR A 135 7.61 24.26 11.41
N SER A 136 8.21 23.20 10.88
CA SER A 136 9.59 22.84 11.18
C SER A 136 10.42 22.98 9.91
N GLU A 137 11.42 23.86 9.95
CA GLU A 137 12.43 24.00 8.90
C GLU A 137 13.25 22.72 8.85
N THR A 138 13.28 22.03 7.70
CA THR A 138 14.29 21.00 7.49
C THR A 138 14.71 20.91 6.03
N VAL A 139 16.03 20.90 5.87
CA VAL A 139 16.81 21.03 4.63
C VAL A 139 16.62 19.81 3.74
N ALA A 140 16.43 20.07 2.44
CA ALA A 140 16.32 19.06 1.40
C ALA A 140 17.60 18.21 1.30
N THR A 141 17.45 16.89 1.23
CA THR A 141 18.50 15.99 0.73
C THR A 141 17.91 15.20 -0.42
N GLU A 142 18.38 15.51 -1.62
CA GLU A 142 18.04 14.81 -2.85
C GLU A 142 18.83 13.50 -2.92
N LEU A 143 18.14 12.39 -3.14
CA LEU A 143 18.75 11.18 -3.70
C LEU A 143 18.07 10.96 -5.05
N GLN A 144 18.79 11.31 -6.11
CA GLN A 144 18.48 10.89 -7.47
C GLN A 144 18.87 9.41 -7.59
N GLU A 145 17.88 8.55 -7.87
CA GLU A 145 18.16 7.28 -8.50
C GLU A 145 17.94 7.46 -10.00
N GLU A 146 19.05 7.56 -10.74
CA GLU A 146 19.07 7.31 -12.19
C GLU A 146 18.79 5.83 -12.43
N GLY A 147 17.87 5.51 -13.35
CA GLY A 147 17.50 4.13 -13.64
C GLY A 147 16.68 3.96 -14.92
N GLU A 148 17.39 3.97 -16.04
CA GLU A 148 17.20 3.21 -17.29
C GLU A 148 15.87 3.22 -18.08
N ASP A 149 16.05 3.38 -19.39
CA ASP A 149 15.09 3.40 -20.48
C ASP A 149 14.34 2.05 -20.61
N ALA A 150 13.22 1.93 -19.90
CA ALA A 150 12.20 0.91 -20.13
C ALA A 150 10.83 1.59 -20.05
N HIS A 151 9.96 1.31 -21.03
CA HIS A 151 8.60 1.86 -21.17
C HIS A 151 7.94 2.18 -19.81
N GLN A 152 7.85 3.47 -19.48
CA GLN A 152 7.27 3.96 -18.23
C GLN A 152 5.89 3.33 -18.00
N SER A 153 5.72 2.72 -16.84
CA SER A 153 4.44 2.13 -16.42
C SER A 153 3.35 3.19 -16.28
N PHE A 154 2.08 2.82 -16.47
CA PHE A 154 0.93 3.72 -16.25
C PHE A 154 0.98 4.39 -14.86
N ALA A 155 1.42 3.66 -13.84
CA ALA A 155 1.62 4.20 -12.49
C ALA A 155 2.81 5.17 -12.40
N GLU A 156 3.89 4.94 -13.15
CA GLU A 156 5.08 5.80 -13.15
C GLU A 156 4.81 7.11 -13.90
N VAL A 157 4.07 7.04 -15.02
CA VAL A 157 3.63 8.22 -15.76
C VAL A 157 2.81 9.14 -14.86
N ALA A 158 1.90 8.61 -14.05
CA ALA A 158 1.11 9.39 -13.11
C ALA A 158 1.97 10.13 -12.08
N LEU A 159 3.00 9.47 -11.54
CA LEU A 159 3.86 10.03 -10.50
C LEU A 159 4.87 11.05 -11.03
N SER A 160 5.39 10.83 -12.24
CA SER A 160 6.34 11.75 -12.88
C SER A 160 5.75 13.13 -13.18
N GLN A 161 4.42 13.25 -13.26
CA GLN A 161 3.74 14.53 -13.53
C GLN A 161 3.59 15.42 -12.29
N GLU A 162 3.84 14.90 -11.09
CA GLU A 162 3.55 15.60 -9.83
C GLU A 162 4.77 15.84 -8.92
N GLU A 163 6.00 15.70 -9.43
CA GLU A 163 7.19 16.07 -8.67
C GLU A 163 7.19 17.58 -8.34
N VAL A 164 6.79 17.90 -7.10
CA VAL A 164 6.90 19.24 -6.54
C VAL A 164 7.72 19.19 -5.26
N THR A 165 8.84 19.90 -5.31
CA THR A 165 9.68 20.28 -4.19
C THR A 165 8.90 21.19 -3.25
N SER A 166 8.64 20.77 -2.01
CA SER A 166 8.23 21.72 -0.97
C SER A 166 8.96 21.48 0.35
N SER A 167 9.39 22.60 0.94
CA SER A 167 10.38 22.73 2.01
C SER A 167 9.76 22.68 3.42
N ARG A 168 8.78 21.80 3.67
CA ARG A 168 8.09 21.68 4.96
C ARG A 168 7.77 20.23 5.30
N GLU A 169 7.41 20.00 6.56
CA GLU A 169 7.26 18.70 7.22
C GLU A 169 6.92 17.55 6.29
N ASN A 170 7.77 16.53 6.29
CA ASN A 170 7.61 15.36 5.47
C ASN A 170 6.38 14.55 5.91
N LEU A 171 5.19 14.88 5.42
CA LEU A 171 3.92 14.20 5.74
C LEU A 171 3.83 12.77 5.17
N LYS A 172 4.92 12.22 4.60
CA LYS A 172 4.98 10.82 4.12
C LYS A 172 4.79 9.80 5.23
N TRP A 173 4.86 10.19 6.51
CA TRP A 173 4.54 9.31 7.64
C TRP A 173 3.04 9.03 7.80
N ILE A 174 2.16 9.84 7.19
CA ILE A 174 0.72 9.58 7.16
C ILE A 174 0.47 8.45 6.15
N PRO A 175 0.06 7.24 6.59
CA PRO A 175 -0.12 6.13 5.68
C PRO A 175 -1.32 6.41 4.77
N PRO A 176 -1.16 6.34 3.43
CA PRO A 176 -2.25 6.69 2.52
C PRO A 176 -3.22 5.54 2.24
N THR A 177 -2.88 4.34 2.69
CA THR A 177 -3.67 3.13 2.51
C THR A 177 -3.70 2.35 3.81
N SER A 178 -4.73 1.53 4.01
CA SER A 178 -4.83 0.62 5.15
C SER A 178 -3.91 -0.61 5.01
N ASN A 179 -2.96 -0.60 4.08
CA ASN A 179 -2.12 -1.77 3.76
C ASN A 179 -1.29 -2.25 4.95
N ASP A 180 -0.77 -1.34 5.76
CA ASP A 180 -0.01 -1.71 6.97
C ASP A 180 -0.89 -2.40 8.00
N VAL A 181 -2.14 -1.95 8.14
CA VAL A 181 -3.15 -2.57 9.01
C VAL A 181 -3.55 -3.94 8.49
N GLU A 182 -3.78 -4.09 7.17
CA GLU A 182 -4.09 -5.39 6.56
C GLU A 182 -2.94 -6.39 6.71
N ARG A 183 -1.69 -5.93 6.52
CA ARG A 183 -0.48 -6.74 6.75
C ARG A 183 -0.36 -7.14 8.22
N LEU A 184 -0.64 -6.23 9.15
CA LEU A 184 -0.67 -6.51 10.59
C LEU A 184 -1.69 -7.60 10.91
N PHE A 185 -2.94 -7.47 10.46
CA PHE A 185 -3.97 -8.47 10.70
C PHE A 185 -3.67 -9.81 10.02
N SER A 186 -3.06 -9.80 8.84
CA SER A 186 -2.60 -11.01 8.17
C SER A 186 -1.52 -11.74 8.99
N ARG A 187 -0.54 -11.02 9.55
CA ARG A 187 0.45 -11.58 10.47
C ARG A 187 -0.19 -12.04 11.77
N ALA A 188 -1.14 -11.30 12.30
CA ALA A 188 -1.90 -11.68 13.48
C ALA A 188 -2.63 -13.02 13.28
N GLY A 189 -3.21 -13.25 12.10
CA GLY A 189 -3.81 -14.55 11.76
C GLY A 189 -2.82 -15.72 11.80
N ILE A 190 -1.56 -15.49 11.42
CA ILE A 190 -0.49 -16.51 11.50
C ILE A 190 -0.07 -16.74 12.95
N VAL A 191 0.12 -15.67 13.73
CA VAL A 191 0.52 -15.75 15.14
C VAL A 191 -0.58 -16.39 15.98
N PHE A 192 -1.85 -16.06 15.73
CA PHE A 192 -3.03 -16.63 16.38
C PHE A 192 -3.50 -17.94 15.72
N SER A 193 -2.54 -18.83 15.47
CA SER A 193 -2.80 -20.17 14.92
C SER A 193 -3.63 -21.03 15.89
N ARG A 194 -4.18 -22.15 15.40
CA ARG A 194 -4.99 -23.09 16.21
C ARG A 194 -4.33 -23.49 17.53
N LEU A 195 -3.00 -23.67 17.52
CA LEU A 195 -2.21 -24.06 18.70
C LEU A 195 -1.96 -22.91 19.68
N ARG A 196 -2.20 -21.66 19.26
CA ARG A 196 -1.96 -20.44 20.03
C ARG A 196 -3.24 -19.68 20.37
N ARG A 197 -4.41 -20.30 20.16
CA ARG A 197 -5.72 -19.70 20.46
C ARG A 197 -5.98 -19.46 21.95
N SER A 198 -5.25 -20.15 22.82
CA SER A 198 -5.31 -19.94 24.27
C SER A 198 -4.42 -18.80 24.77
N LEU A 199 -3.70 -18.09 23.88
CA LEU A 199 -2.94 -16.90 24.27
C LEU A 199 -3.87 -15.84 24.86
N ASN A 200 -3.48 -15.27 25.99
CA ASN A 200 -4.13 -14.09 26.53
C ASN A 200 -4.06 -12.94 25.50
N PRO A 201 -5.16 -12.19 25.27
CA PRO A 201 -5.17 -11.04 24.36
C PRO A 201 -4.00 -10.07 24.55
N MET A 202 -3.64 -9.76 25.80
CA MET A 202 -2.53 -8.85 26.10
C MET A 202 -1.17 -9.39 25.63
N THR A 203 -0.98 -10.71 25.79
CA THR A 203 0.24 -11.38 25.31
C THR A 203 0.29 -11.40 23.79
N LEU A 204 -0.83 -11.66 23.14
CA LEU A 204 -0.92 -11.61 21.68
C LEU A 204 -0.60 -10.21 21.15
N GLU A 205 -1.19 -9.17 21.73
CA GLU A 205 -0.94 -7.77 21.37
C GLU A 205 0.54 -7.41 21.54
N THR A 206 1.15 -7.78 22.66
CA THR A 206 2.58 -7.53 22.92
C THR A 206 3.47 -8.20 21.87
N ILE A 207 3.18 -9.46 21.51
CA ILE A 207 3.93 -10.17 20.47
C ILE A 207 3.80 -9.46 19.12
N LEU A 208 2.59 -9.06 18.75
CA LEU A 208 2.35 -8.36 17.48
C LEU A 208 3.04 -7.00 17.44
N PHE A 209 2.98 -6.24 18.52
CA PHE A 209 3.64 -4.94 18.66
C PHE A 209 5.15 -5.06 18.46
N LEU A 210 5.80 -6.00 19.16
CA LEU A 210 7.24 -6.24 19.02
C LEU A 210 7.60 -6.73 17.61
N GLN A 211 6.77 -7.61 17.05
CA GLN A 211 7.01 -8.19 15.74
C GLN A 211 6.83 -7.19 14.59
N PHE A 212 5.92 -6.23 14.73
CA PHE A 212 5.72 -5.14 13.76
C PHE A 212 6.86 -4.13 13.85
N ASN A 213 7.24 -3.73 15.07
CA ASN A 213 8.31 -2.76 15.33
C ASN A 213 9.71 -3.39 15.42
N ARG A 214 9.97 -4.46 14.65
CA ARG A 214 11.23 -5.23 14.75
C ARG A 214 12.48 -4.39 14.46
N SER A 215 12.36 -3.31 13.69
CA SER A 215 13.43 -2.36 13.42
C SER A 215 13.79 -1.47 14.61
N LEU A 216 12.90 -1.34 15.60
CA LEU A 216 13.07 -0.45 16.75
C LEU A 216 13.75 -1.12 17.95
N TRP A 217 14.07 -2.41 17.85
CA TRP A 217 14.73 -3.14 18.93
C TRP A 217 15.61 -4.24 18.36
N ASP A 218 16.70 -4.52 19.06
CA ASP A 218 17.64 -5.59 18.75
C ASP A 218 17.96 -6.43 20.01
N ALA A 219 18.90 -7.36 19.88
CA ALA A 219 19.27 -8.21 21.02
C ALA A 219 19.84 -7.39 22.20
N SER A 220 20.51 -6.27 21.92
CA SER A 220 21.08 -5.39 22.93
C SER A 220 19.99 -4.66 23.72
N ALA A 221 19.00 -4.09 23.03
CA ALA A 221 17.85 -3.44 23.67
C ALA A 221 17.06 -4.42 24.56
N VAL A 222 16.93 -5.68 24.15
CA VAL A 222 16.29 -6.74 24.95
C VAL A 222 17.12 -7.08 26.18
N ALA A 223 18.44 -7.21 26.05
CA ALA A 223 19.34 -7.46 27.17
C ALA A 223 19.26 -6.35 28.22
N GLU A 224 19.27 -5.09 27.79
CA GLU A 224 19.16 -3.93 28.68
C GLU A 224 17.81 -3.91 29.42
N ALA A 225 16.70 -4.19 28.72
CA ALA A 225 15.38 -4.27 29.32
C ALA A 225 15.29 -5.38 30.39
N ILE A 226 15.92 -6.53 30.16
CA ILE A 226 16.00 -7.63 31.13
C ILE A 226 16.77 -7.19 32.38
N GLU A 227 17.92 -6.53 32.21
CA GLU A 227 18.73 -6.05 33.32
C GLU A 227 18.03 -4.96 34.14
N LEU A 228 17.33 -4.03 33.49
CA LEU A 228 16.47 -3.04 34.16
C LEU A 228 15.33 -3.71 34.95
N GLY A 229 14.73 -4.75 34.39
CA GLY A 229 13.72 -5.56 35.08
C GLY A 229 14.26 -6.21 36.36
N LYS A 230 15.47 -6.80 36.30
CA LYS A 230 16.15 -7.40 37.46
C LYS A 230 16.56 -6.37 38.52
N LYS A 231 16.86 -5.13 38.13
CA LYS A 231 17.14 -4.03 39.08
C LYS A 231 15.88 -3.57 39.80
N ARG A 232 14.73 -3.55 39.12
CA ARG A 232 13.43 -3.17 39.71
C ARG A 232 12.86 -4.20 40.69
N THR A 233 13.20 -5.48 40.54
CA THR A 233 12.74 -6.56 41.43
C THR A 233 13.64 -6.80 42.64
N ARG A 234 14.81 -6.16 42.73
CA ARG A 234 15.63 -6.15 43.95
C ARG A 234 15.03 -5.12 44.95
N PRO A 235 14.60 -5.53 46.16
CA PRO A 235 14.11 -4.59 47.17
C PRO A 235 15.21 -3.58 47.56
N ARG A 236 14.82 -2.33 47.84
CA ARG A 236 15.65 -1.36 48.58
C ARG A 236 15.80 -1.80 50.03
N GLU A 237 16.51 -2.89 50.29
CA GLU A 237 16.75 -3.38 51.65
C GLU A 237 18.15 -3.03 52.20
N GLU A 238 18.96 -2.27 51.47
CA GLU A 238 20.33 -1.91 51.91
C GLU A 238 20.58 -0.40 51.99
N GLU A 239 19.62 0.40 52.48
CA GLU A 239 19.86 1.84 52.71
C GLU A 239 19.39 2.35 54.09
N ASN A 240 19.02 1.46 55.02
CA ASN A 240 18.74 1.80 56.42
C ASN A 240 19.35 0.75 57.35
N ALA A 241 20.68 0.68 57.37
CA ALA A 241 21.43 0.03 58.44
C ALA A 241 22.75 0.79 58.62
N ASP A 242 22.65 1.98 59.22
CA ASP A 242 23.66 2.59 60.09
C ASP A 242 22.99 3.65 60.96
#